data_AF-A0A3E4R8V7-F1
#
_entry.id   AF-A0A3E4R8V7-F1
#
_cell.length_a   1.000
_cell.length_b   1.000
_cell.length_c   1.000
_cell.angle_alpha   90.00
_cell.angle_beta   90.00
_cell.angle_gamma   90.00
#
_symmetry.space_group_name_H-M   'P 1'
#
loop_
_entity.id
_entity.type
_entity.pdbx_description
1 polymer ?
#
loop_
_entity_poly.entity_id
_entity_poly.type
_entity_poly.pdbx_seq_one_letter_code
_entity_poly.pdbx_strand_id
1 'polypeptide(L)'
;MDEEKVIQKTGTERQAEILAAALEKAQKNDGVLLNSGQKSYPRLYDKGLIVSPINAVVMAIHSDNGEFKTNNYTLFNRSQQRGEAIRKGQKGVPFTWVNAKEYASKENPDDKISRTDYRELSNEDKAKYQVIAKQESYTLFNIDQSTMSHVHKEDYDAQIEKYGGQEKTEGYMTKDDKKLRMEVNNFILSMRDNLVAIKKDAAGNALYDPKKDTVRLQFLWRLCAGDGPPCSKGNRCARTPWSRRIL
;
A
#
# COMPACT_ATOMS: atom_id res chain seq x y z
N MET A 1 40.95 3.53 -17.80
CA MET A 1 39.80 3.76 -16.91
C MET A 1 38.64 3.06 -17.58
N ASP A 2 38.33 1.86 -17.11
CA ASP A 2 37.25 1.06 -17.70
C ASP A 2 35.93 1.79 -17.46
N GLU A 3 35.28 2.17 -18.56
CA GLU A 3 33.91 2.67 -18.55
C GLU A 3 33.03 1.51 -18.07
N GLU A 4 32.80 1.46 -16.76
CA GLU A 4 31.79 0.61 -16.15
C GLU A 4 30.46 0.98 -16.81
N LYS A 5 30.04 0.19 -17.80
CA LYS A 5 28.71 0.27 -18.39
C LYS A 5 27.74 0.13 -17.23
N VAL A 6 27.18 1.25 -16.77
CA VAL A 6 26.10 1.27 -15.79
C VAL A 6 24.94 0.54 -16.45
N ILE A 7 24.84 -0.76 -16.20
CA ILE A 7 23.71 -1.58 -16.63
C ILE A 7 22.49 -0.91 -15.99
N GLN A 8 21.67 -0.26 -16.81
CA GLN A 8 20.46 0.38 -16.35
C GLN A 8 19.52 -0.73 -15.86
N LYS A 9 19.56 -1.01 -14.56
CA LYS A 9 18.68 -1.97 -13.92
C LYS A 9 17.24 -1.63 -14.25
N THR A 10 16.46 -2.65 -14.60
CA THR A 10 15.04 -2.48 -14.94
C THR A 10 14.26 -1.94 -13.74
N GLY A 11 13.10 -1.32 -13.98
CA GLY A 11 12.25 -0.81 -12.89
C GLY A 11 11.89 -1.91 -11.88
N THR A 12 11.69 -3.14 -12.35
CA THR A 12 11.39 -4.31 -11.50
C THR A 12 12.60 -4.72 -10.64
N GLU A 13 13.81 -4.76 -11.20
CA GLU A 13 15.02 -5.07 -10.42
C GLU A 13 15.24 -4.06 -9.30
N ARG A 14 15.06 -2.77 -9.59
CA ARG A 14 15.17 -1.72 -8.57
C ARG A 14 14.10 -1.87 -7.48
N GLN A 15 12.88 -2.29 -7.84
CA GLN A 15 11.83 -2.58 -6.86
C GLN A 15 12.18 -3.76 -5.97
N ALA A 16 12.75 -4.83 -6.54
CA ALA A 16 13.20 -6.00 -5.79
C ALA A 16 14.32 -5.66 -4.79
N GLU A 17 15.28 -4.83 -5.21
CA GLU A 17 16.37 -4.36 -4.33
C GLU A 17 15.85 -3.55 -3.14
N ILE A 18 14.92 -2.63 -3.38
CA ILE A 18 14.28 -1.83 -2.32
C ILE A 18 13.55 -2.74 -1.33
N LEU A 19 12.83 -3.75 -1.84
CA LEU A 19 12.09 -4.68 -0.99
C LEU A 19 13.02 -5.56 -0.16
N ALA A 20 14.08 -6.11 -0.77
CA ALA A 20 15.07 -6.94 -0.07
C ALA A 20 15.75 -6.15 1.06
N ALA A 21 16.22 -4.92 0.76
CA ALA A 21 16.83 -4.05 1.75
C ALA A 21 15.87 -3.69 2.90
N ALA A 22 14.58 -3.51 2.60
CA ALA A 22 13.57 -3.23 3.61
C ALA A 22 13.30 -4.43 4.52
N LEU A 23 13.27 -5.65 3.98
CA LEU A 23 13.09 -6.88 4.76
C LEU A 23 14.27 -7.11 5.71
N GLU A 24 15.50 -6.87 5.24
CA GLU A 24 16.70 -6.94 6.09
C GLU A 24 16.67 -5.90 7.22
N LYS A 25 16.18 -4.68 6.93
CA LYS A 25 16.01 -3.64 7.94
C LYS A 25 14.90 -3.98 8.93
N ALA A 26 13.79 -4.56 8.47
CA ALA A 26 12.69 -4.99 9.34
C ALA A 26 13.12 -6.06 10.34
N GLN A 27 13.99 -6.99 9.93
CA GLN A 27 14.59 -7.97 10.84
C GLN A 27 15.35 -7.30 12.00
N LYS A 28 15.94 -6.13 11.77
CA LYS A 28 16.66 -5.35 12.78
C LYS A 28 15.76 -4.42 13.61
N ASN A 29 14.55 -4.12 13.12
CA ASN A 29 13.60 -3.16 13.70
C ASN A 29 12.35 -3.86 14.28
N ASP A 30 12.54 -4.90 15.11
CA ASP A 30 11.47 -5.64 15.78
C ASP A 30 10.37 -6.18 14.83
N GLY A 31 10.73 -6.45 13.57
CA GLY A 31 9.80 -6.94 12.55
C GLY A 31 8.90 -5.87 11.92
N VAL A 32 9.10 -4.57 12.22
CA VAL A 32 8.32 -3.49 11.62
C VAL A 32 8.82 -3.20 10.20
N LEU A 33 8.05 -3.67 9.23
CA LEU A 33 8.37 -3.53 7.80
C LEU A 33 7.83 -2.23 7.17
N LEU A 34 6.62 -1.80 7.54
CA LEU A 34 5.90 -0.70 6.90
C LEU A 34 5.11 0.13 7.90
N ASN A 35 4.91 1.40 7.53
CA ASN A 35 3.94 2.35 8.04
C ASN A 35 3.96 2.58 9.55
N SER A 36 5.15 2.75 10.14
CA SER A 36 5.32 3.11 11.55
C SER A 36 4.60 4.41 11.92
N GLY A 37 4.51 5.35 10.97
CA GLY A 37 3.82 6.63 11.13
C GLY A 37 2.32 6.63 10.83
N GLN A 38 1.69 5.50 10.51
CA GLN A 38 0.25 5.41 10.18
C GLN A 38 -0.19 6.38 9.05
N LYS A 39 0.68 6.62 8.08
CA LYS A 39 0.43 7.41 6.88
C LYS A 39 -0.65 6.74 6.02
N SER A 40 -1.36 7.55 5.23
CA SER A 40 -2.39 7.04 4.31
C SER A 40 -1.80 6.20 3.17
N TYR A 41 -2.65 5.43 2.46
CA TYR A 41 -2.24 4.62 1.31
C TYR A 41 -1.47 5.46 0.26
N PRO A 42 -0.38 4.96 -0.35
CA PRO A 42 0.40 5.73 -1.31
C PRO A 42 -0.36 6.12 -2.57
N ARG A 43 -0.19 7.37 -3.01
CA ARG A 43 -0.91 7.93 -4.15
C ARG A 43 -0.02 8.83 -5.00
N LEU A 44 -0.46 9.02 -6.25
CA LEU A 44 0.05 10.07 -7.10
C LEU A 44 -0.63 11.39 -6.75
N TYR A 45 0.16 12.42 -6.46
CA TYR A 45 -0.29 13.79 -6.32
C TYR A 45 -0.93 14.24 -7.65
N ASP A 46 -2.05 14.97 -7.54
CA ASP A 46 -2.93 15.44 -8.63
C ASP A 46 -3.69 14.37 -9.43
N LYS A 47 -3.34 13.09 -9.28
CA LYS A 47 -4.03 11.99 -9.95
C LYS A 47 -4.76 11.15 -8.92
N GLY A 48 -6.09 11.15 -8.97
CA GLY A 48 -6.94 10.19 -8.25
C GLY A 48 -6.79 8.74 -8.74
N LEU A 49 -5.65 8.39 -9.35
CA LEU A 49 -5.34 7.05 -9.84
C LEU A 49 -4.92 6.17 -8.68
N ILE A 50 -5.54 5.00 -8.61
CA ILE A 50 -5.14 3.95 -7.68
C ILE A 50 -3.83 3.35 -8.17
N VAL A 51 -2.84 3.33 -7.28
CA VAL A 51 -1.52 2.75 -7.52
C VAL A 51 -1.60 1.22 -7.41
N SER A 52 -0.89 0.51 -8.28
CA SER A 52 -0.81 -0.96 -8.21
C SER A 52 -0.24 -1.41 -6.85
N PRO A 53 -0.64 -2.59 -6.33
CA PRO A 53 -0.22 -3.04 -4.99
C PRO A 53 1.31 -3.09 -4.82
N ILE A 54 2.04 -3.56 -5.84
CA ILE A 54 3.51 -3.64 -5.80
C ILE A 54 4.12 -2.23 -5.72
N ASN A 55 3.66 -1.30 -6.57
CA ASN A 55 4.12 0.08 -6.52
C ASN A 55 3.80 0.74 -5.19
N ALA A 56 2.62 0.47 -4.62
CA ALA A 56 2.23 1.01 -3.33
C ALA A 56 3.15 0.53 -2.20
N VAL A 57 3.49 -0.77 -2.17
CA VAL A 57 4.46 -1.29 -1.18
C VAL A 57 5.80 -0.60 -1.32
N VAL A 58 6.35 -0.49 -2.53
CA VAL A 58 7.65 0.14 -2.76
C VAL A 58 7.63 1.63 -2.40
N MET A 59 6.55 2.34 -2.74
CA MET A 59 6.36 3.75 -2.38
C MET A 59 6.22 3.95 -0.86
N ALA A 60 5.56 3.03 -0.15
CA ALA A 60 5.47 3.09 1.31
C ALA A 60 6.84 2.84 1.96
N ILE A 61 7.57 1.80 1.53
CA ILE A 61 8.94 1.52 1.98
C ILE A 61 9.84 2.74 1.79
N HIS A 62 9.79 3.35 0.59
CA HIS A 62 10.59 4.52 0.28
C HIS A 62 10.23 5.71 1.18
N SER A 63 8.95 5.88 1.50
CA SER A 63 8.49 6.94 2.41
C SER A 63 8.94 6.74 3.84
N ASP A 64 8.92 5.51 4.33
CA ASP A 64 9.35 5.18 5.69
C ASP A 64 10.87 5.25 5.83
N ASN A 65 11.61 4.84 4.81
CA ASN A 65 13.06 4.99 4.78
C ASN A 65 13.53 6.45 4.66
N GLY A 66 12.76 7.29 3.97
CA GLY A 66 13.02 8.72 3.84
C GLY A 66 12.44 9.57 4.97
N GLU A 67 11.77 8.95 5.95
CA GLU A 67 11.06 9.64 7.05
C GLU A 67 10.11 10.75 6.57
N PHE A 68 9.48 10.54 5.40
CA PHE A 68 8.56 11.51 4.83
C PHE A 68 7.24 11.55 5.63
N LYS A 69 6.65 12.73 5.72
CA LYS A 69 5.40 13.01 6.42
C LYS A 69 4.21 12.39 5.73
N THR A 70 4.23 12.31 4.39
CA THR A 70 3.10 11.81 3.58
C THR A 70 3.53 10.70 2.62
N ASN A 71 2.56 9.92 2.12
CA ASN A 71 2.77 8.95 1.04
C ASN A 71 2.30 9.49 -0.32
N ASN A 72 2.42 10.80 -0.55
CA ASN A 72 2.06 11.45 -1.79
C ASN A 72 3.27 11.65 -2.71
N TYR A 73 3.14 11.24 -3.97
CA TYR A 73 4.24 11.24 -4.93
C TYR A 73 3.90 11.97 -6.22
N THR A 74 4.88 12.65 -6.81
CA THR A 74 4.75 13.37 -8.08
C THR A 74 5.85 12.99 -9.06
N LEU A 75 5.64 13.25 -10.34
CA LEU A 75 6.68 13.11 -11.37
C LEU A 75 7.50 14.40 -11.43
N PHE A 76 8.79 14.29 -11.79
CA PHE A 76 9.66 15.45 -11.98
C PHE A 76 9.07 16.49 -12.95
N ASN A 77 8.58 16.06 -14.11
CA ASN A 77 7.99 16.99 -15.09
C ASN A 77 6.73 17.69 -14.54
N ARG A 78 6.00 17.03 -13.63
CA ARG A 78 4.76 17.57 -13.06
C ARG A 78 5.04 18.57 -11.95
N SER A 79 6.06 18.35 -11.12
CA SER A 79 6.49 19.35 -10.15
C SER A 79 6.96 20.62 -10.86
N GLN A 80 7.78 20.48 -11.92
CA GLN A 80 8.26 21.62 -12.70
C GLN A 80 7.13 22.44 -13.33
N GLN A 81 6.09 21.77 -13.87
CA GLN A 81 4.91 22.45 -14.42
C GLN A 81 4.14 23.29 -13.38
N ARG A 82 4.25 22.97 -12.08
CA ARG A 82 3.63 23.72 -10.98
C ARG A 82 4.53 24.80 -10.39
N GLY A 83 5.74 24.98 -10.93
CA GLY A 83 6.76 25.86 -10.34
C GLY A 83 7.45 25.26 -9.11
N GLU A 84 7.33 23.95 -8.89
CA GLU A 84 8.02 23.23 -7.82
C GLU A 84 9.29 22.56 -8.35
N ALA A 85 10.40 22.71 -7.63
CA ALA A 85 11.64 22.02 -7.93
C ALA A 85 11.84 20.81 -7.01
N ILE A 86 12.43 19.73 -7.52
CA ILE A 86 12.95 18.65 -6.66
C ILE A 86 14.28 19.10 -6.08
N ARG A 87 14.47 18.92 -4.77
CA ARG A 87 15.71 19.32 -4.09
C ARG A 87 16.92 18.55 -4.66
N LYS A 88 18.04 19.24 -4.82
CA LYS A 88 19.26 18.65 -5.41
C LYS A 88 19.74 17.45 -4.58
N GLY A 89 20.10 16.36 -5.26
CA GLY A 89 20.63 15.14 -4.63
C GLY A 89 19.56 14.16 -4.13
N GLN A 90 18.27 14.48 -4.22
CA GLN A 90 17.20 13.55 -3.87
C GLN A 90 17.08 12.42 -4.90
N LYS A 91 16.98 11.18 -4.39
CA LYS A 91 16.72 10.00 -5.21
C LYS A 91 15.23 9.70 -5.21
N GLY A 92 14.68 9.41 -6.39
CA GLY A 92 13.29 9.01 -6.53
C GLY A 92 13.09 7.50 -6.44
N VAL A 93 11.83 7.10 -6.40
CA VAL A 93 11.38 5.70 -6.32
C VAL A 93 10.94 5.20 -7.71
N PRO A 94 11.30 3.97 -8.11
CA PRO A 94 10.85 3.38 -9.36
C PRO A 94 9.35 3.02 -9.30
N PHE A 95 8.62 3.43 -10.33
CA PHE A 95 7.21 3.14 -10.53
C PHE A 95 7.02 2.43 -11.87
N THR A 96 6.44 1.23 -11.84
CA THR A 96 6.26 0.42 -13.04
C THR A 96 4.80 0.49 -13.50
N TRP A 97 4.59 0.73 -14.79
CA TRP A 97 3.28 0.77 -15.40
C TRP A 97 3.23 -0.20 -16.57
N VAL A 98 2.27 -1.13 -16.56
CA VAL A 98 2.08 -2.06 -17.67
C VAL A 98 1.04 -1.46 -18.60
N ASN A 99 1.47 -1.14 -19.81
CA ASN A 99 0.64 -0.58 -20.85
C ASN A 99 0.36 -1.65 -21.93
N ALA A 100 -0.90 -2.07 -22.02
CA ALA A 100 -1.40 -3.03 -23.01
C ALA A 100 -2.22 -2.30 -24.10
N LYS A 101 -1.56 -1.39 -24.81
CA LYS A 101 -2.16 -0.59 -25.90
C LYS A 101 -1.78 -1.08 -27.31
N GLU A 102 -0.75 -1.89 -27.42
CA GLU A 102 -0.25 -2.39 -28.70
C GLU A 102 -0.58 -3.88 -28.82
N TYR A 103 -0.90 -4.31 -30.04
CA TYR A 103 -1.16 -5.70 -30.39
C TYR A 103 -0.23 -6.06 -31.55
N ALA A 104 0.46 -7.20 -31.48
CA ALA A 104 1.26 -7.71 -32.59
C ALA A 104 0.58 -8.89 -33.26
N SER A 105 0.76 -9.04 -34.57
CA SER A 105 0.32 -10.25 -35.27
C SER A 105 1.10 -11.47 -34.77
N LYS A 106 0.44 -12.62 -34.67
CA LYS A 106 1.07 -13.91 -34.33
C LYS A 106 1.96 -14.42 -35.45
N GLU A 107 1.64 -14.07 -36.70
CA GLU A 107 2.40 -14.47 -37.89
C GLU A 107 3.59 -13.55 -38.14
N ASN A 108 3.46 -12.26 -37.82
CA ASN A 108 4.53 -11.28 -37.95
C ASN A 108 4.65 -10.39 -36.69
N PRO A 109 5.66 -10.60 -35.83
CA PRO A 109 5.88 -9.81 -34.62
C PRO A 109 6.14 -8.31 -34.84
N ASP A 110 6.55 -7.93 -36.06
CA ASP A 110 6.85 -6.55 -36.41
C ASP A 110 5.59 -5.76 -36.82
N ASP A 111 4.50 -6.45 -37.16
CA ASP A 111 3.22 -5.83 -37.48
C ASP A 111 2.45 -5.51 -36.19
N LYS A 112 2.53 -4.24 -35.78
CA LYS A 112 1.96 -3.72 -34.53
C LYS A 112 0.82 -2.77 -34.83
N ILE A 113 -0.35 -3.08 -34.27
CA ILE A 113 -1.55 -2.24 -34.35
C ILE A 113 -1.89 -1.67 -32.99
N SER A 114 -2.53 -0.49 -32.99
CA SER A 114 -2.97 0.16 -31.77
C SER A 114 -4.27 -0.46 -31.26
N ARG A 115 -4.62 -0.17 -30.00
CA ARG A 115 -5.88 -0.64 -29.39
C ARG A 115 -7.13 -0.14 -30.11
N THR A 116 -7.09 1.03 -30.74
CA THR A 116 -8.23 1.54 -31.51
C THR A 116 -8.41 0.70 -32.76
N ASP A 117 -7.33 0.46 -33.49
CA ASP A 117 -7.37 -0.29 -34.75
C ASP A 117 -7.74 -1.76 -34.49
N TYR A 118 -7.22 -2.36 -33.42
CA TYR A 118 -7.60 -3.71 -33.00
C TYR A 118 -9.10 -3.84 -32.70
N ARG A 119 -9.75 -2.78 -32.18
CA ARG A 119 -11.20 -2.83 -31.88
C ARG A 119 -12.04 -2.85 -33.15
N GLU A 120 -11.58 -2.19 -34.21
CA GLU A 120 -12.27 -2.08 -35.50
C GLU A 120 -12.17 -3.37 -36.33
N LEU A 121 -11.23 -4.26 -36.02
CA LEU A 121 -11.09 -5.56 -36.68
C LEU A 121 -12.27 -6.52 -36.45
N SER A 122 -12.47 -7.42 -37.41
CA SER A 122 -13.39 -8.56 -37.30
C SER A 122 -12.96 -9.53 -36.19
N ASN A 123 -13.88 -10.36 -35.67
CA ASN A 123 -13.54 -11.34 -34.64
C ASN A 123 -12.52 -12.39 -35.12
N GLU A 124 -12.51 -12.70 -36.42
CA GLU A 124 -11.59 -13.64 -37.06
C GLU A 124 -10.17 -13.05 -37.14
N ASP A 125 -10.05 -11.77 -37.48
CA ASP A 125 -8.75 -11.11 -37.55
C ASP A 125 -8.20 -10.80 -36.16
N LYS A 126 -9.07 -10.50 -35.18
CA LYS A 126 -8.68 -10.33 -33.77
C LYS A 126 -7.97 -11.56 -33.20
N ALA A 127 -8.30 -12.77 -33.66
CA ALA A 127 -7.66 -14.01 -33.22
C ALA A 127 -6.20 -14.14 -33.69
N LYS A 128 -5.83 -13.40 -34.74
CA LYS A 128 -4.47 -13.38 -35.32
C LYS A 128 -3.52 -12.45 -34.56
N TYR A 129 -4.03 -11.55 -33.70
CA TYR A 129 -3.18 -10.64 -32.93
C TYR A 129 -3.09 -11.05 -31.45
N GLN A 130 -1.96 -10.75 -30.83
CA GLN A 130 -1.67 -10.92 -29.41
C GLN A 130 -1.35 -9.57 -28.76
N VAL A 131 -1.76 -9.40 -27.50
CA VAL A 131 -1.49 -8.18 -26.74
C VAL A 131 0.00 -8.10 -26.42
N ILE A 132 0.65 -6.98 -26.75
CA ILE A 132 2.00 -6.66 -26.26
C ILE A 132 1.85 -5.87 -24.97
N ALA A 133 2.22 -6.48 -23.85
CA ALA A 133 2.34 -5.80 -22.58
C ALA A 133 3.69 -5.09 -22.51
N LYS A 134 3.70 -3.77 -22.71
CA LYS A 134 4.91 -2.96 -22.55
C LYS A 134 5.00 -2.44 -21.12
N GLN A 135 6.07 -2.78 -20.42
CA GLN A 135 6.34 -2.22 -19.10
C GLN A 135 7.11 -0.90 -19.25
N GLU A 136 6.52 0.18 -18.77
CA GLU A 136 7.14 1.51 -18.67
C GLU A 136 7.58 1.75 -17.22
N SER A 137 8.77 2.27 -17.03
CA SER A 137 9.31 2.59 -15.70
C SER A 137 9.47 4.10 -15.57
N TYR A 138 8.84 4.67 -14.56
CA TYR A 138 8.94 6.08 -14.20
C TYR A 138 9.69 6.24 -12.88
N THR A 139 10.28 7.41 -12.66
CA THR A 139 10.84 7.78 -11.36
C THR A 139 9.92 8.80 -10.70
N LEU A 140 9.43 8.46 -9.51
CA LEU A 140 8.58 9.33 -8.71
C LEU A 140 9.36 9.94 -7.55
N PHE A 141 8.91 11.11 -7.11
CA PHE A 141 9.46 11.82 -5.96
C PHE A 141 8.35 12.10 -4.97
N ASN A 142 8.61 11.95 -3.68
CA ASN A 142 7.66 12.37 -2.66
C ASN A 142 7.50 13.89 -2.68
N ILE A 143 6.33 14.43 -2.31
CA ILE A 143 6.13 15.87 -2.17
C ILE A 143 7.10 16.52 -1.18
N ASP A 144 7.57 15.77 -0.18
CA ASP A 144 8.55 16.23 0.81
C ASP A 144 9.95 16.43 0.21
N GLN A 145 10.23 15.75 -0.91
CA GLN A 145 11.48 15.90 -1.66
C GLN A 145 11.46 17.13 -2.58
N SER A 146 10.31 17.80 -2.73
CA SER A 146 10.17 19.01 -3.54
C SER A 146 10.22 20.29 -2.71
N THR A 147 10.22 21.43 -3.39
CA THR A 147 10.07 22.75 -2.77
C THR A 147 8.60 23.13 -2.55
N MET A 148 7.65 22.19 -2.67
CA MET A 148 6.22 22.44 -2.47
C MET A 148 5.94 23.05 -1.09
N SER A 149 6.61 22.57 -0.04
CA SER A 149 6.58 23.15 1.32
C SER A 149 6.90 24.65 1.41
N HIS A 150 7.59 25.21 0.40
CA HIS A 150 8.00 26.62 0.37
C HIS A 150 7.19 27.43 -0.65
N VAL A 151 6.89 26.84 -1.82
CA VAL A 151 6.20 27.53 -2.91
C VAL A 151 4.67 27.51 -2.71
N HIS A 152 4.12 26.35 -2.31
CA HIS A 152 2.69 26.09 -2.16
C HIS A 152 2.41 25.56 -0.76
N LYS A 153 2.71 26.39 0.26
CA LYS A 153 2.66 25.98 1.66
C LYS A 153 1.28 25.53 2.11
N GLU A 154 0.23 26.26 1.73
CA GLU A 154 -1.15 25.96 2.13
C GLU A 154 -1.60 24.59 1.60
N ASP A 155 -1.32 24.30 0.32
CA ASP A 155 -1.61 23.00 -0.28
C ASP A 155 -0.82 21.87 0.39
N TYR A 156 0.45 22.12 0.73
CA TYR A 156 1.31 21.17 1.41
C TYR A 156 0.79 20.83 2.81
N ASP A 157 0.40 21.84 3.59
CA ASP A 157 -0.14 21.66 4.93
C ASP A 157 -1.49 20.90 4.87
N ALA A 158 -2.34 21.19 3.89
CA ALA A 158 -3.58 20.44 3.65
C ALA A 158 -3.32 18.97 3.27
N GLN A 159 -2.25 18.68 2.52
CA GLN A 159 -1.86 17.30 2.23
C GLN A 159 -1.38 16.56 3.50
N ILE A 160 -0.63 17.22 4.38
CA ILE A 160 -0.19 16.62 5.64
C ILE A 160 -1.40 16.33 6.54
N GLU A 161 -2.30 17.28 6.72
CA GLU A 161 -3.48 17.10 7.57
C GLU A 161 -4.34 15.92 7.11
N LYS A 162 -4.56 15.83 5.80
CA LYS A 162 -5.46 14.82 5.23
C LYS A 162 -4.81 13.43 5.11
N TYR A 163 -3.50 13.37 4.88
CA TYR A 163 -2.84 12.17 4.39
C TYR A 163 -1.52 11.81 5.05
N GLY A 164 -1.02 12.73 5.89
CA GLY A 164 0.16 12.52 6.69
C GLY A 164 -0.05 11.45 7.76
N GLY A 165 1.05 11.04 8.38
CA GLY A 165 1.00 10.17 9.53
C GLY A 165 0.31 10.84 10.71
N GLN A 166 -0.58 10.13 11.39
CA GLN A 166 -1.03 10.58 12.70
C GLN A 166 0.13 10.34 13.68
N GLU A 167 0.90 11.39 13.98
CA GLU A 167 1.76 11.36 15.15
C GLU A 167 0.91 10.89 16.32
N LYS A 168 1.38 9.84 17.01
CA LYS A 168 0.72 9.20 18.13
C LYS A 168 0.26 10.27 19.11
N THR A 169 -0.99 10.73 18.98
CA THR A 169 -1.63 11.50 20.03
C THR A 169 -1.84 10.47 21.12
N GLU A 170 -0.95 10.50 22.11
CA GLU A 170 -1.03 9.71 23.33
C GLU A 170 -2.37 10.02 24.00
N GLY A 171 -3.38 9.23 23.66
CA GLY A 171 -4.76 9.49 23.99
C GLY A 171 -5.60 8.28 23.69
N TYR A 172 -5.47 7.26 24.52
CA TYR A 172 -6.38 6.12 24.55
C TYR A 172 -7.85 6.60 24.47
N MET A 173 -8.58 6.06 23.49
CA MET A 173 -10.02 6.24 23.25
C MET A 173 -10.48 7.65 22.84
N THR A 174 -10.10 8.12 21.64
CA THR A 174 -10.81 9.23 20.98
C THR A 174 -12.15 8.74 20.40
N LYS A 175 -13.08 9.65 20.08
CA LYS A 175 -14.39 9.32 19.47
C LYS A 175 -14.25 8.46 18.19
N ASP A 176 -13.09 8.53 17.54
CA ASP A 176 -12.75 7.78 16.35
C ASP A 176 -12.63 6.28 16.61
N ASP A 177 -12.16 5.84 17.78
CA ASP A 177 -12.09 4.42 18.13
C ASP A 177 -13.47 3.77 18.21
N LYS A 178 -14.47 4.50 18.73
CA LYS A 178 -15.85 3.98 18.79
C LYS A 178 -16.44 3.89 17.39
N LYS A 179 -16.17 4.87 16.54
CA LYS A 179 -16.60 4.86 15.13
C LYS A 179 -15.94 3.73 14.36
N LEU A 180 -14.62 3.58 14.50
CA LEU A 180 -13.84 2.49 13.90
C LEU A 180 -14.36 1.12 14.34
N ARG A 181 -14.67 0.93 15.63
CA ARG A 181 -15.29 -0.32 16.10
C ARG A 181 -16.64 -0.58 15.44
N MET A 182 -17.49 0.43 15.29
CA MET A 182 -18.77 0.27 14.61
C MET A 182 -18.58 -0.06 13.13
N GLU A 183 -17.64 0.59 12.44
CA GLU A 183 -17.30 0.31 11.04
C GLU A 183 -16.74 -1.11 10.86
N VAL A 184 -15.82 -1.54 11.72
CA VAL A 184 -15.27 -2.90 11.72
C VAL A 184 -16.36 -3.93 12.00
N ASN A 185 -17.25 -3.68 12.96
CA ASN A 185 -18.37 -4.59 13.24
C ASN A 185 -19.33 -4.67 12.05
N ASN A 186 -19.66 -3.54 11.41
CA ASN A 186 -20.50 -3.51 10.22
C ASN A 186 -19.84 -4.26 9.06
N PHE A 187 -18.52 -4.14 8.90
CA PHE A 187 -17.76 -4.91 7.91
C PHE A 187 -17.78 -6.41 8.22
N ILE A 188 -17.60 -6.81 9.48
CA ILE A 188 -17.67 -8.23 9.88
C ILE A 188 -19.06 -8.81 9.61
N LEU A 189 -20.12 -8.04 9.88
CA LEU A 189 -21.49 -8.44 9.56
C LEU A 189 -21.69 -8.57 8.04
N SER A 190 -21.27 -7.58 7.26
CA SER A 190 -21.39 -7.64 5.80
C SER A 190 -20.57 -8.78 5.18
N MET A 191 -19.38 -9.08 5.71
CA MET A 191 -18.57 -10.23 5.30
C MET A 191 -19.24 -11.55 5.64
N ARG A 192 -19.84 -11.65 6.83
CA ARG A 192 -20.59 -12.85 7.25
C ARG A 192 -21.80 -13.10 6.37
N ASP A 193 -22.51 -12.04 6.01
CA ASP A 193 -23.75 -12.14 5.25
C ASP A 193 -23.49 -12.39 3.75
N ASN A 194 -22.38 -11.90 3.20
CA ASN A 194 -22.14 -11.92 1.75
C ASN A 194 -21.00 -12.82 1.27
N LEU A 195 -20.06 -13.22 2.13
CA LEU A 195 -18.82 -13.88 1.69
C LEU A 195 -18.47 -15.15 2.46
N VAL A 196 -18.11 -15.04 3.75
CA VAL A 196 -17.53 -16.15 4.51
C VAL A 196 -18.02 -16.12 5.95
N ALA A 197 -18.41 -17.28 6.48
CA ALA A 197 -18.86 -17.36 7.87
C ALA A 197 -17.70 -17.03 8.84
N ILE A 198 -17.91 -16.10 9.76
CA ILE A 198 -16.93 -15.74 10.80
C ILE A 198 -17.38 -16.33 12.14
N LYS A 199 -16.58 -17.22 12.73
CA LYS A 199 -16.85 -17.86 14.02
C LYS A 199 -15.79 -17.46 15.06
N LYS A 200 -16.24 -17.24 16.30
CA LYS A 200 -15.33 -17.00 17.44
C LYS A 200 -14.88 -18.35 17.98
N ASP A 201 -13.57 -18.56 18.10
CA ASP A 201 -12.97 -19.80 18.63
C ASP A 201 -12.16 -19.48 19.89
N ALA A 202 -12.22 -20.38 20.88
CA ALA A 202 -11.47 -20.30 22.13
C ALA A 202 -10.02 -20.80 21.98
N ALA A 203 -9.70 -21.45 20.85
CA ALA A 203 -8.40 -22.06 20.56
C ALA A 203 -7.22 -21.08 20.47
N GLY A 204 -7.47 -19.77 20.48
CA GLY A 204 -6.41 -18.78 20.65
C GLY A 204 -5.77 -18.26 19.36
N ASN A 205 -6.08 -18.82 18.19
CA ASN A 205 -5.47 -18.43 16.93
C ASN A 205 -6.54 -18.00 15.91
N ALA A 206 -6.25 -16.94 15.14
CA ALA A 206 -7.05 -16.59 13.98
C ALA A 206 -6.64 -17.48 12.80
N LEU A 207 -7.58 -18.24 12.23
CA LEU A 207 -7.31 -19.20 11.15
C LEU A 207 -8.48 -19.24 10.16
N TYR A 208 -8.17 -19.27 8.86
CA TYR A 208 -9.14 -19.62 7.83
C TYR A 208 -9.18 -21.14 7.63
N ASP A 209 -10.37 -21.74 7.74
CA ASP A 209 -10.61 -23.17 7.51
C ASP A 209 -11.18 -23.36 6.09
N PRO A 210 -10.38 -23.78 5.10
CA PRO A 210 -10.81 -23.87 3.71
C PRO A 210 -11.85 -24.97 3.48
N LYS A 211 -11.90 -26.00 4.34
CA LYS A 211 -12.87 -27.10 4.20
C LYS A 211 -14.27 -26.69 4.63
N LYS A 212 -14.36 -25.76 5.58
CA LYS A 212 -15.64 -25.29 6.15
C LYS A 212 -16.00 -23.89 5.65
N ASP A 213 -15.16 -23.32 4.78
CA ASP A 213 -15.21 -21.93 4.33
C ASP A 213 -15.60 -20.98 5.47
N THR A 214 -14.79 -21.01 6.53
CA THR A 214 -15.07 -20.30 7.78
C THR A 214 -13.79 -19.67 8.32
N VAL A 215 -13.84 -18.38 8.62
CA VAL A 215 -12.78 -17.70 9.38
C VAL A 215 -13.04 -17.88 10.86
N ARG A 216 -12.06 -18.41 11.59
CA ARG A 216 -12.05 -18.49 13.04
C ARG A 216 -11.26 -17.32 13.60
N LEU A 217 -11.88 -16.55 14.49
CA LEU A 217 -11.24 -15.44 15.19
C LEU A 217 -11.12 -15.75 16.68
N GLN A 218 -9.99 -15.36 17.28
CA GLN A 218 -9.80 -15.47 18.73
C GLN A 218 -10.71 -14.49 19.48
N PHE A 219 -11.08 -14.85 20.71
CA PHE A 219 -11.71 -13.91 21.64
C PHE A 219 -10.80 -12.71 21.98
N LEU A 220 -11.33 -11.50 21.73
CA LEU A 220 -10.64 -10.21 21.91
C LEU A 220 -10.06 -9.95 23.31
N TRP A 221 -10.59 -10.56 24.39
CA TRP A 221 -10.04 -10.34 25.74
C TRP A 221 -8.61 -10.89 25.91
N ARG A 222 -8.19 -11.87 25.09
CA ARG A 222 -6.82 -12.39 25.11
C ARG A 222 -5.82 -11.54 24.32
N LEU A 223 -6.27 -10.77 23.32
CA LEU A 223 -5.39 -9.89 22.54
C LEU A 223 -4.89 -8.68 23.36
N CYS A 224 -5.58 -8.33 24.45
CA CYS A 224 -5.16 -7.25 25.36
C CYS A 224 -4.35 -7.76 26.57
N ALA A 225 -4.23 -9.07 26.75
CA ALA A 225 -3.39 -9.64 27.79
C ALA A 225 -2.03 -9.95 27.18
N GLY A 226 -1.09 -9.00 27.27
CA GLY A 226 0.33 -9.31 27.10
C GLY A 226 0.75 -10.43 28.04
N ASP A 227 1.87 -11.08 27.75
CA ASP A 227 2.43 -12.32 28.32
C ASP A 227 2.48 -12.38 29.87
N GLY A 228 1.32 -12.40 30.51
CA GLY A 228 1.10 -12.61 31.92
C GLY A 228 0.42 -13.96 32.13
N PRO A 229 0.73 -14.66 33.25
CA PRO A 229 0.27 -16.02 33.47
C PRO A 229 -1.27 -16.10 33.45
N PRO A 230 -1.84 -17.22 32.95
CA PRO A 230 -3.27 -17.40 32.90
C PRO A 230 -3.86 -17.33 34.31
N CYS A 231 -4.77 -16.38 34.55
CA CYS A 231 -5.52 -16.24 35.80
C CYS A 231 -6.03 -17.63 36.26
N SER A 232 -5.43 -18.19 37.32
CA SER A 232 -5.87 -19.46 37.90
C SER A 232 -7.26 -19.32 38.52
N LYS A 233 -8.08 -20.35 38.33
CA LYS A 233 -9.45 -20.45 38.85
C LYS A 233 -9.50 -20.03 40.34
N GLY A 234 -10.16 -18.91 40.62
CA GLY A 234 -10.45 -18.49 41.99
C GLY A 234 -10.44 -16.99 42.25
N ASN A 235 -9.62 -16.22 41.53
CA ASN A 235 -9.53 -14.77 41.75
C ASN A 235 -10.15 -13.98 40.60
N ARG A 236 -11.09 -13.10 40.95
CA ARG A 236 -11.72 -12.14 40.03
C ARG A 236 -10.64 -11.22 39.47
N CYS A 237 -10.06 -11.57 38.31
CA CYS A 237 -9.29 -10.64 37.51
C CYS A 237 -10.19 -9.42 37.24
N ALA A 238 -9.69 -8.23 37.62
CA ALA A 238 -10.46 -7.00 37.63
C ALA A 238 -11.19 -6.85 36.31
N ARG A 239 -12.52 -6.84 36.37
CA ARG A 239 -13.40 -6.75 35.20
C ARG A 239 -13.15 -5.40 34.55
N THR A 240 -12.26 -5.35 33.57
CA THR A 240 -12.21 -4.23 32.64
C THR A 240 -13.54 -4.21 31.87
N PRO A 241 -14.15 -3.02 31.65
CA PRO A 241 -15.48 -2.89 31.04
C PRO A 241 -15.63 -3.52 29.65
N TRP A 242 -14.51 -3.84 29.00
CA TRP A 242 -14.41 -4.41 27.66
C TRP A 242 -14.96 -5.84 27.52
N SER A 243 -15.16 -6.56 28.62
CA SER A 243 -15.64 -7.96 28.58
C SER A 243 -17.17 -8.11 28.43
N ARG A 244 -17.93 -7.00 28.49
CA ARG A 244 -19.38 -7.02 28.27
C ARG A 244 -19.76 -5.99 27.21
N ARG A 245 -19.86 -6.45 25.96
CA ARG A 245 -20.71 -5.91 24.85
C ARG A 245 -19.97 -6.08 23.52
N ILE A 246 -19.95 -7.31 23.03
CA ILE A 246 -19.85 -7.58 21.60
C ILE A 246 -20.89 -8.67 21.31
N LEU A 247 -22.12 -8.23 21.10
CA LEU A 247 -23.11 -8.88 20.25
C LEU A 247 -23.40 -7.91 19.12
#